data_AF-A0A9D8THT6-F1
#
_entry.id   AF-A0A9D8THT6-F1
#
_cell.length_a   1.000
_cell.length_b   1.000
_cell.length_c   1.000
_cell.angle_alpha   90.00
_cell.angle_beta   90.00
_cell.angle_gamma   90.00
#
_symmetry.space_group_name_H-M   'P 1'
#
loop_
_entity.id
_entity.type
_entity.pdbx_description
1 polymer ?
#
loop_
_entity_poly.entity_id
_entity_poly.type
_entity_poly.pdbx_seq_one_letter_code
_entity_poly.pdbx_strand_id
1 'polypeptide(L)'
;NPSIGMGGAFDYRNNVVFNWRHRTMDGGDETSLINVINNYYKPGPATNENMRSVIARIEARHMYSPGSAWAAGDWYDVEKNPKNRPGKWYVAGNVMHDNDEVTNNNWKGMRGDERLARVNTPFEGWPVVPHQTAYEAFESVMAHAGATLPKRDAVDARVIEMVRSGKTTTETGIIKDISEVGGYPEMTFSPKEVLKDSDKDGMPDKWEKEFGLNAKDAADGKADTDKDGYTNLEEYLNGTNPTEYKDYRNLGNNVDEISFK
;
A
#
# COMPACT_ATOMS: atom_id res chain seq x y z
N ASN A 1 -3.96 6.68 -2.82
CA ASN A 1 -5.14 7.48 -3.24
C ASN A 1 -5.66 6.98 -4.59
N PRO A 2 -6.22 5.75 -4.64
CA PRO A 2 -6.47 5.07 -5.91
C PRO A 2 -7.62 5.69 -6.70
N SER A 3 -7.50 5.62 -8.03
CA SER A 3 -8.61 5.79 -8.98
C SER A 3 -9.02 4.41 -9.46
N ILE A 4 -10.17 3.92 -9.02
CA ILE A 4 -10.67 2.58 -9.33
C ILE A 4 -11.24 2.57 -10.75
N GLY A 5 -10.71 1.66 -11.56
CA GLY A 5 -11.18 1.37 -12.91
C GLY A 5 -12.52 0.64 -12.93
N MET A 6 -12.76 -0.12 -14.00
CA MET A 6 -14.02 -0.85 -14.21
C MET A 6 -13.95 -2.25 -13.60
N GLY A 7 -14.98 -2.60 -12.82
CA GLY A 7 -15.30 -3.92 -12.28
C GLY A 7 -14.37 -4.57 -11.26
N GLY A 8 -14.85 -5.70 -10.74
CA GLY A 8 -14.11 -6.61 -9.87
C GLY A 8 -14.13 -6.26 -8.38
N ALA A 9 -13.54 -7.15 -7.57
CA ALA A 9 -13.34 -6.92 -6.15
C ALA A 9 -12.10 -6.03 -5.93
N PHE A 10 -12.23 -5.03 -5.06
CA PHE A 10 -11.14 -4.14 -4.68
C PHE A 10 -11.12 -3.96 -3.17
N ASP A 11 -9.99 -4.31 -2.55
CA ASP A 11 -9.84 -4.28 -1.10
C ASP A 11 -8.79 -3.25 -0.68
N TYR A 12 -9.25 -2.15 -0.07
CA TYR A 12 -8.42 -1.02 0.33
C TYR A 12 -8.42 -0.87 1.84
N ARG A 13 -7.40 -1.42 2.49
CA ARG A 13 -7.33 -1.42 3.95
C ARG A 13 -5.95 -1.13 4.53
N ASN A 14 -5.93 -0.61 5.75
CA ASN A 14 -4.72 -0.33 6.54
C ASN A 14 -3.71 0.62 5.86
N ASN A 15 -4.20 1.59 5.09
CA ASN A 15 -3.36 2.61 4.46
C ASN A 15 -3.30 3.89 5.29
N VAL A 16 -2.17 4.60 5.23
CA VAL A 16 -2.07 6.00 5.67
C VAL A 16 -2.03 6.91 4.44
N VAL A 17 -2.98 7.83 4.35
CA VAL A 17 -3.07 8.80 3.26
C VAL A 17 -2.82 10.18 3.85
N PHE A 18 -1.81 10.88 3.35
CA PHE A 18 -1.43 12.21 3.82
C PHE A 18 -1.36 13.21 2.66
N ASN A 19 -1.80 14.45 2.91
CA ASN A 19 -1.50 15.62 2.08
C ASN A 19 -1.94 15.53 0.59
N TRP A 20 -3.03 14.82 0.29
CA TRP A 20 -3.61 14.78 -1.05
C TRP A 20 -4.17 16.16 -1.43
N ARG A 21 -4.14 16.54 -2.71
CA ARG A 21 -4.63 17.87 -3.16
C ARG A 21 -6.11 17.89 -3.51
N HIS A 22 -6.51 17.07 -4.49
CA HIS A 22 -7.83 17.14 -5.12
C HIS A 22 -8.68 15.87 -4.98
N ARG A 23 -8.05 14.75 -4.60
CA ARG A 23 -8.63 13.42 -4.71
C ARG A 23 -7.97 12.47 -3.71
N THR A 24 -8.81 11.78 -2.94
CA THR A 24 -8.43 10.69 -2.02
C THR A 24 -8.63 9.33 -2.66
N MET A 25 -9.84 9.02 -3.07
CA MET A 25 -10.21 7.77 -3.72
C MET A 25 -11.43 8.06 -4.60
N ASP A 26 -11.48 7.48 -5.79
CA ASP A 26 -12.65 7.59 -6.64
C ASP A 26 -12.82 6.40 -7.56
N GLY A 27 -13.98 6.32 -8.23
CA GLY A 27 -14.21 5.37 -9.31
C GLY A 27 -15.22 4.29 -8.99
N GLY A 28 -15.00 3.12 -9.58
CA GLY A 28 -15.96 2.02 -9.61
C GLY A 28 -17.02 2.16 -10.71
N ASP A 29 -17.73 1.07 -10.93
CA ASP A 29 -18.90 0.91 -11.79
C ASP A 29 -19.84 -0.14 -11.20
N GLU A 30 -20.96 -0.41 -11.87
CA GLU A 30 -21.99 -1.35 -11.39
C GLU A 30 -21.52 -2.77 -11.07
N THR A 31 -20.34 -3.17 -11.55
CA THR A 31 -19.74 -4.49 -11.33
C THR A 31 -18.64 -4.48 -10.25
N SER A 32 -18.35 -3.33 -9.66
CA SER A 32 -17.29 -3.17 -8.66
C SER A 32 -17.78 -3.54 -7.26
N LEU A 33 -16.98 -4.31 -6.52
CA LEU A 33 -17.21 -4.75 -5.14
C LEU A 33 -16.06 -4.24 -4.26
N ILE A 34 -16.30 -3.16 -3.51
CA ILE A 34 -15.21 -2.36 -2.92
C ILE A 34 -15.27 -2.38 -1.39
N ASN A 35 -14.17 -2.77 -0.77
CA ASN A 35 -13.95 -2.65 0.67
C ASN A 35 -13.01 -1.48 0.96
N VAL A 36 -13.38 -0.59 1.87
CA VAL A 36 -12.57 0.54 2.38
C VAL A 36 -12.53 0.45 3.90
N ILE A 37 -11.47 -0.16 4.43
CA ILE A 37 -11.45 -0.62 5.83
C ILE A 37 -10.23 -0.11 6.57
N ASN A 38 -10.41 0.48 7.76
CA ASN A 38 -9.30 0.79 8.68
C ASN A 38 -8.13 1.61 8.06
N ASN A 39 -8.43 2.57 7.18
CA ASN A 39 -7.44 3.50 6.65
C ASN A 39 -7.39 4.79 7.50
N TYR A 40 -6.21 5.40 7.58
CA TYR A 40 -5.98 6.67 8.26
C TYR A 40 -5.78 7.80 7.25
N TYR A 41 -6.67 8.80 7.28
CA TYR A 41 -6.64 9.95 6.38
C TYR A 41 -6.22 11.20 7.15
N LYS A 42 -5.11 11.82 6.76
CA LYS A 42 -4.60 13.06 7.35
C LYS A 42 -4.50 14.17 6.30
N PRO A 43 -5.46 15.12 6.26
CA PRO A 43 -5.35 16.30 5.41
C PRO A 43 -4.06 17.06 5.74
N GLY A 44 -3.40 17.59 4.71
CA GLY A 44 -2.17 18.37 4.86
C GLY A 44 -2.26 19.74 4.20
N PRO A 45 -1.15 20.50 4.14
CA PRO A 45 -1.10 21.83 3.54
C PRO A 45 -1.53 21.89 2.06
N ALA A 46 -1.36 20.82 1.28
CA ALA A 46 -1.87 20.74 -0.09
C ALA A 46 -3.38 20.44 -0.17
N THR A 47 -4.01 19.95 0.90
CA THR A 47 -5.39 19.47 0.82
C THR A 47 -6.38 20.61 0.68
N ASN A 48 -7.08 20.63 -0.45
CA ASN A 48 -8.15 21.59 -0.69
C ASN A 48 -9.21 21.50 0.41
N GLU A 49 -9.76 22.64 0.84
CA GLU A 49 -10.78 22.70 1.90
C GLU A 49 -11.97 21.76 1.65
N ASN A 50 -12.46 21.72 0.41
CA ASN A 50 -13.55 20.83 0.01
C ASN A 50 -13.15 19.35 -0.09
N MET A 51 -11.93 18.97 0.26
CA MET A 51 -11.44 17.59 0.22
C MET A 51 -10.95 17.09 1.60
N ARG A 52 -10.90 17.95 2.62
CA ARG A 52 -10.42 17.62 3.96
C ARG A 52 -11.23 16.52 4.65
N SER A 53 -12.50 16.36 4.28
CA SER A 53 -13.42 15.41 4.93
C SER A 53 -13.86 14.26 4.00
N VAL A 54 -13.18 14.06 2.86
CA VAL A 54 -13.62 13.12 1.83
C VAL A 54 -12.80 11.83 1.90
N ILE A 55 -13.46 10.69 2.14
CA ILE A 55 -12.87 9.36 2.05
C ILE A 55 -12.81 8.92 0.59
N ALA A 56 -13.94 8.94 -0.11
CA ALA A 56 -14.00 8.57 -1.53
C ALA A 56 -15.14 9.26 -2.28
N ARG A 57 -15.01 9.34 -3.61
CA ARG A 57 -16.09 9.68 -4.53
C ARG A 57 -16.55 8.43 -5.28
N ILE A 58 -17.81 8.08 -5.13
CA ILE A 58 -18.44 6.97 -5.82
C ILE A 58 -18.80 7.45 -7.23
N GLU A 59 -18.26 6.78 -8.25
CA GLU A 59 -18.71 6.99 -9.61
C GLU A 59 -19.85 6.03 -9.96
N ALA A 60 -20.82 6.55 -10.70
CA ALA A 60 -21.94 5.79 -11.24
C ALA A 60 -21.78 5.73 -12.75
N ARG A 61 -21.14 4.65 -13.22
CA ARG A 61 -20.85 4.45 -14.63
C ARG A 61 -21.62 3.23 -15.12
N HIS A 62 -22.32 3.40 -16.24
CA HIS A 62 -22.76 2.28 -17.06
C HIS A 62 -21.52 1.69 -17.72
N MET A 63 -21.31 0.38 -17.58
CA MET A 63 -20.24 -0.29 -18.29
C MET A 63 -20.48 -0.25 -19.80
N TYR A 64 -19.56 0.35 -20.55
CA TYR A 64 -19.51 0.21 -22.02
C TYR A 64 -18.34 -0.72 -22.37
N SER A 65 -18.63 -1.99 -22.64
CA SER A 65 -17.66 -2.94 -23.19
C SER A 65 -18.12 -3.36 -24.59
N PRO A 66 -17.45 -2.94 -25.67
CA PRO A 66 -17.64 -3.56 -26.97
C PRO A 66 -17.04 -4.97 -26.91
N GLY A 67 -17.86 -5.96 -26.58
CA GLY A 67 -17.47 -7.37 -26.47
C GLY A 67 -17.89 -8.01 -25.14
N SER A 68 -18.23 -9.30 -25.22
CA SER A 68 -18.80 -10.15 -24.16
C SER A 68 -17.89 -10.41 -22.93
N ALA A 69 -16.80 -9.67 -22.78
CA ALA A 69 -15.81 -9.92 -21.72
C ALA A 69 -16.31 -9.51 -20.33
N TRP A 70 -17.33 -8.64 -20.24
CA TRP A 70 -17.86 -8.15 -18.98
C TRP A 70 -19.37 -8.02 -19.09
N ALA A 71 -20.13 -8.91 -18.46
CA ALA A 71 -21.59 -8.82 -18.39
C ALA A 71 -22.01 -7.69 -17.44
N ALA A 72 -23.12 -7.01 -17.72
CA ALA A 72 -23.67 -6.01 -16.82
C ALA A 72 -23.94 -6.63 -15.43
N GLY A 73 -23.72 -5.84 -14.38
CA GLY A 73 -24.07 -6.25 -13.02
C GLY A 73 -25.58 -6.43 -12.87
N ASP A 74 -25.99 -7.31 -11.95
CA ASP A 74 -27.40 -7.62 -11.66
C ASP A 74 -27.95 -6.87 -10.44
N TRP A 75 -27.13 -6.01 -9.83
CA TRP A 75 -27.51 -5.18 -8.67
C TRP A 75 -28.64 -4.18 -8.95
N TYR A 76 -28.92 -3.88 -10.22
CA TYR A 76 -29.85 -2.84 -10.61
C TYR A 76 -30.73 -3.29 -11.76
N ASP A 77 -32.01 -2.93 -11.66
CA ASP A 77 -32.92 -2.96 -12.79
C ASP A 77 -32.48 -1.92 -13.82
N VAL A 78 -32.04 -2.40 -15.00
CA VAL A 78 -31.47 -1.58 -16.08
C VAL A 78 -32.49 -0.66 -16.73
N GLU A 79 -33.77 -1.02 -16.73
CA GLU A 79 -34.85 -0.18 -17.26
C GLU A 79 -35.13 0.97 -16.29
N LYS A 80 -35.13 0.68 -14.99
CA LYS A 80 -35.36 1.70 -13.95
C LYS A 80 -34.15 2.60 -13.70
N ASN A 81 -32.93 2.10 -13.90
CA ASN A 81 -31.70 2.82 -13.60
C ASN A 81 -30.75 2.84 -14.81
N PRO A 82 -31.13 3.47 -15.95
CA PRO A 82 -30.39 3.32 -17.21
C PRO A 82 -29.00 3.95 -17.21
N LYS A 83 -28.70 4.88 -16.28
CA LYS A 83 -27.43 5.62 -16.26
C LYS A 83 -26.77 5.78 -14.88
N ASN A 84 -27.47 5.42 -13.80
CA ASN A 84 -27.00 5.66 -12.43
C ASN A 84 -26.85 4.33 -11.68
N ARG A 85 -25.71 3.67 -11.88
CA ARG A 85 -25.43 2.34 -11.34
C ARG A 85 -24.01 2.29 -10.77
N PRO A 86 -23.81 2.71 -9.51
CA PRO A 86 -22.50 2.67 -8.89
C PRO A 86 -22.09 1.24 -8.50
N GLY A 87 -20.81 1.05 -8.18
CA GLY A 87 -20.37 -0.16 -7.50
C GLY A 87 -20.96 -0.28 -6.10
N LYS A 88 -20.75 -1.44 -5.48
CA LYS A 88 -21.11 -1.67 -4.08
C LYS A 88 -19.89 -1.45 -3.19
N TRP A 89 -20.11 -0.73 -2.09
CA TRP A 89 -19.06 -0.26 -1.19
C TRP A 89 -19.36 -0.65 0.25
N TYR A 90 -18.41 -1.31 0.88
CA TYR A 90 -18.34 -1.47 2.33
C TYR A 90 -17.28 -0.51 2.86
N VAL A 91 -17.67 0.40 3.76
CA VAL A 91 -16.79 1.45 4.28
C VAL A 91 -16.92 1.48 5.80
N ALA A 92 -15.84 1.12 6.52
CA ALA A 92 -15.88 1.02 7.98
C ALA A 92 -14.49 1.16 8.64
N GLY A 93 -14.48 1.64 9.88
CA GLY A 93 -13.28 1.70 10.73
C GLY A 93 -12.17 2.65 10.27
N ASN A 94 -12.43 3.47 9.25
CA ASN A 94 -11.50 4.49 8.78
C ASN A 94 -11.49 5.68 9.75
N VAL A 95 -10.33 6.32 9.87
CA VAL A 95 -10.13 7.53 10.67
C VAL A 95 -9.82 8.71 9.76
N MET A 96 -10.52 9.81 9.97
CA MET A 96 -10.20 11.11 9.38
C MET A 96 -9.64 12.00 10.49
N HIS A 97 -8.36 12.34 10.38
CA HIS A 97 -7.65 13.18 11.35
C HIS A 97 -8.40 14.48 11.61
N ASP A 98 -8.58 14.82 12.89
CA ASP A 98 -9.32 16.00 13.37
C ASP A 98 -10.76 16.13 12.84
N ASN A 99 -11.39 15.01 12.48
CA ASN A 99 -12.78 14.99 12.03
C ASN A 99 -13.54 13.80 12.64
N ASP A 100 -14.08 14.02 13.84
CA ASP A 100 -14.88 13.04 14.58
C ASP A 100 -16.17 12.68 13.84
N GLU A 101 -16.73 13.60 13.06
CA GLU A 101 -17.98 13.36 12.33
C GLU A 101 -17.80 12.27 11.26
N VAL A 102 -16.73 12.35 10.46
CA VAL A 102 -16.39 11.33 9.44
C VAL A 102 -15.81 10.08 10.10
N THR A 103 -15.03 10.22 11.17
CA THR A 103 -14.45 9.08 11.89
C THR A 103 -15.54 8.21 12.52
N ASN A 104 -16.54 8.80 13.17
CA ASN A 104 -17.64 8.06 13.79
C ASN A 104 -18.69 7.58 12.77
N ASN A 105 -18.75 8.19 11.59
CA ASN A 105 -19.61 7.74 10.50
C ASN A 105 -18.92 7.95 9.14
N ASN A 106 -18.18 6.93 8.69
CA ASN A 106 -17.39 7.01 7.45
C ASN A 106 -18.22 7.36 6.21
N TRP A 107 -19.52 7.04 6.20
CA TRP A 107 -20.40 7.39 5.07
C TRP A 107 -20.58 8.90 4.89
N LYS A 108 -20.38 9.71 5.94
CA LYS A 108 -20.34 11.18 5.81
C LYS A 108 -19.13 11.67 5.00
N GLY A 109 -18.08 10.85 4.88
CA GLY A 109 -16.93 11.12 4.03
C GLY A 109 -17.09 10.59 2.60
N MET A 110 -18.17 9.89 2.28
CA MET A 110 -18.44 9.35 0.95
C MET A 110 -19.22 10.36 0.10
N ARG A 111 -18.81 10.54 -1.15
CA ARG A 111 -19.51 11.39 -2.13
C ARG A 111 -20.17 10.54 -3.20
N GLY A 112 -21.49 10.42 -3.16
CA GLY A 112 -22.29 9.69 -4.14
C GLY A 112 -23.63 9.27 -3.57
N ASP A 113 -24.38 8.44 -4.31
CA ASP A 113 -25.66 7.91 -3.85
C ASP A 113 -25.44 6.75 -2.87
N GLU A 114 -25.44 7.06 -1.57
CA GLU A 114 -25.29 6.08 -0.49
C GLU A 114 -26.36 4.97 -0.57
N ARG A 115 -27.61 5.33 -0.88
CA ARG A 115 -28.72 4.36 -0.93
C ARG A 115 -28.49 3.29 -1.98
N LEU A 116 -27.83 3.64 -3.09
CA LEU A 116 -27.48 2.68 -4.13
C LEU A 116 -26.18 1.94 -3.84
N ALA A 117 -25.16 2.63 -3.34
CA ALA A 117 -23.81 2.08 -3.25
C ALA A 117 -23.53 1.28 -1.96
N ARG A 118 -24.15 1.64 -0.84
CA ARG A 118 -23.81 1.09 0.48
C ARG A 118 -24.19 -0.38 0.62
N VAL A 119 -23.25 -1.17 1.13
CA VAL A 119 -23.51 -2.49 1.72
C VAL A 119 -23.04 -2.51 3.18
N ASN A 120 -23.63 -3.40 3.98
CA ASN A 120 -23.35 -3.51 5.42
C ASN A 120 -22.47 -4.71 5.79
N THR A 121 -22.12 -5.54 4.81
CA THR A 121 -21.22 -6.69 4.98
C THR A 121 -20.03 -6.50 4.04
N PRO A 122 -18.79 -6.71 4.50
CA PRO A 122 -17.62 -6.64 3.63
C PRO A 122 -17.68 -7.74 2.57
N PHE A 123 -17.15 -7.45 1.39
CA PHE A 123 -16.89 -8.48 0.38
C PHE A 123 -15.74 -9.37 0.83
N GLU A 124 -15.68 -10.59 0.30
CA GLU A 124 -14.50 -11.43 0.44
C GLU A 124 -13.28 -10.66 -0.09
N GLY A 125 -12.32 -10.43 0.81
CA GLY A 125 -11.08 -9.75 0.53
C GLY A 125 -9.91 -10.70 0.74
N TRP A 126 -8.71 -10.25 0.37
CA TRP A 126 -7.52 -11.04 0.68
C TRP A 126 -7.34 -11.17 2.20
N PRO A 127 -6.83 -12.31 2.68
CA PRO A 127 -6.49 -12.46 4.09
C PRO A 127 -5.43 -11.42 4.45
N VAL A 128 -5.78 -10.49 5.34
CA VAL A 128 -4.86 -9.48 5.86
C VAL A 128 -4.64 -9.77 7.33
N VAL A 129 -3.43 -10.18 7.67
CA VAL A 129 -3.00 -10.47 9.03
C VAL A 129 -1.67 -9.76 9.32
N PRO A 130 -1.49 -9.19 10.52
CA PRO A 130 -2.50 -9.01 11.56
C PRO A 130 -3.57 -7.97 11.16
N HIS A 131 -4.79 -8.16 11.66
CA HIS A 131 -5.81 -7.11 11.54
C HIS A 131 -5.43 -5.92 12.41
N GLN A 132 -5.36 -4.74 11.80
CA GLN A 132 -5.08 -3.48 12.50
C GLN A 132 -6.27 -2.54 12.38
N THR A 133 -6.54 -1.78 13.42
CA THR A 133 -7.33 -0.54 13.36
C THR A 133 -6.60 0.51 12.52
N ALA A 134 -7.29 1.58 12.12
CA ALA A 134 -6.64 2.69 11.40
C ALA A 134 -5.52 3.37 12.22
N TYR A 135 -5.65 3.43 13.54
CA TYR A 135 -4.61 3.98 14.42
C TYR A 135 -3.40 3.06 14.51
N GLU A 136 -3.60 1.75 14.67
CA GLU A 136 -2.49 0.78 14.66
C GLU A 136 -1.79 0.75 13.31
N ALA A 137 -2.53 0.84 12.21
CA ALA A 137 -1.96 0.97 10.87
C ALA A 137 -1.13 2.25 10.74
N PHE A 138 -1.59 3.37 11.30
CA PHE A 138 -0.82 4.61 11.34
C PHE A 138 0.51 4.43 12.06
N GLU A 139 0.51 3.89 13.29
CA GLU A 139 1.75 3.65 14.04
C GLU A 139 2.68 2.67 13.33
N SER A 140 2.14 1.59 12.76
CA SER A 140 2.91 0.60 12.00
C SER A 140 3.59 1.22 10.77
N VAL A 141 2.87 2.02 10.00
CA VAL A 141 3.44 2.73 8.83
C VAL A 141 4.50 3.74 9.29
N MET A 142 4.25 4.48 10.38
CA MET A 142 5.23 5.43 10.92
C MET A 142 6.51 4.76 11.41
N ALA A 143 6.42 3.52 11.90
CA ALA A 143 7.57 2.75 12.34
C ALA A 143 8.33 2.13 11.15
N HIS A 144 7.62 1.57 10.17
CA HIS A 144 8.20 0.58 9.26
C HIS A 144 8.20 0.96 7.77
N ALA A 145 7.42 1.94 7.30
CA ALA A 145 7.33 2.23 5.86
C ALA A 145 8.59 2.93 5.33
N GLY A 146 9.10 2.56 4.15
CA GLY A 146 10.31 3.12 3.54
C GLY A 146 11.54 2.24 3.75
N ALA A 147 12.73 2.69 3.35
CA ALA A 147 13.97 1.96 3.56
C ALA A 147 14.44 2.16 5.02
N THR A 148 14.08 1.22 5.90
CA THR A 148 14.31 1.33 7.34
C THR A 148 15.60 0.70 7.83
N LEU A 149 16.18 -0.23 7.07
CA LEU A 149 17.37 -0.96 7.45
C LEU A 149 18.64 -0.45 6.74
N PRO A 150 19.79 -0.39 7.45
CA PRO A 150 19.95 -0.54 8.91
C PRO A 150 19.46 0.70 9.70
N LYS A 151 19.12 1.77 8.99
CA LYS A 151 18.49 2.97 9.52
C LYS A 151 17.78 3.68 8.37
N ARG A 152 16.72 4.44 8.69
CA ARG A 152 16.07 5.35 7.73
C ARG A 152 17.07 6.34 7.15
N ASP A 153 17.02 6.52 5.84
CA ASP A 153 17.75 7.60 5.20
C ASP A 153 17.07 8.96 5.45
N ALA A 154 17.71 10.04 4.96
CA ALA A 154 17.19 11.40 5.15
C ALA A 154 15.87 11.65 4.38
N VAL A 155 15.60 10.90 3.31
CA VAL A 155 14.37 11.02 2.51
C VAL A 155 13.20 10.40 3.27
N ASP A 156 13.36 9.17 3.75
CA ASP A 156 12.35 8.45 4.52
C ASP A 156 12.07 9.15 5.85
N ALA A 157 13.12 9.56 6.58
CA ALA A 157 12.96 10.30 7.83
C ALA A 157 12.17 11.60 7.64
N ARG A 158 12.44 12.33 6.54
CA ARG A 158 11.68 13.54 6.19
C ARG A 158 10.21 13.23 5.90
N VAL A 159 9.93 12.19 5.12
CA VAL A 159 8.55 11.80 4.78
C VAL A 159 7.77 11.41 6.04
N ILE A 160 8.35 10.59 6.92
CA ILE A 160 7.73 10.21 8.19
C ILE A 160 7.46 11.43 9.07
N GLU A 161 8.42 12.35 9.20
CA GLU A 161 8.22 13.56 10.01
C GLU A 161 7.12 14.46 9.43
N MET A 162 7.02 14.57 8.10
CA MET A 162 5.92 15.32 7.48
C MET A 162 4.56 14.72 7.79
N VAL A 163 4.43 13.38 7.70
CA VAL A 163 3.17 12.69 8.02
C VAL A 163 2.85 12.81 9.51
N ARG A 164 3.83 12.59 10.38
CA ARG A 164 3.67 12.64 11.85
C ARG A 164 3.28 14.03 12.33
N SER A 165 4.03 15.06 11.94
CA SER A 165 3.80 16.43 12.39
C SER A 165 2.68 17.15 11.63
N GLY A 166 2.35 16.71 10.40
CA GLY A 166 1.49 17.45 9.48
C GLY A 166 2.15 18.69 8.87
N LYS A 167 3.42 18.96 9.19
CA LYS A 167 4.20 20.09 8.67
C LYS A 167 5.03 19.63 7.49
N THR A 168 5.02 20.40 6.41
CA THR A 168 5.70 20.04 5.16
C THR A 168 6.94 20.88 4.93
N THR A 169 7.89 20.37 4.13
CA THR A 169 9.13 21.09 3.81
C THR A 169 8.93 22.27 2.86
N THR A 170 7.93 22.20 1.99
CA THR A 170 7.47 23.31 1.15
C THR A 170 6.09 23.78 1.62
N GLU A 171 5.63 24.94 1.16
CA GLU A 171 4.32 25.52 1.54
C GLU A 171 3.16 24.52 1.40
N THR A 172 3.19 23.69 0.34
CA THR A 172 2.16 22.67 0.10
C THR A 172 2.63 21.25 0.44
N GLY A 173 3.94 21.03 0.63
CA GLY A 173 4.55 19.71 0.75
C GLY A 173 4.62 18.90 -0.54
N ILE A 174 4.20 19.47 -1.67
CA ILE A 174 4.46 18.89 -2.99
C ILE A 174 5.83 19.37 -3.44
N ILE A 175 6.76 18.44 -3.56
CA ILE A 175 8.11 18.66 -4.09
C ILE A 175 8.02 18.66 -5.61
N LYS A 176 8.41 19.76 -6.24
CA LYS A 176 8.43 19.95 -7.70
C LYS A 176 9.83 19.78 -8.25
N ASP A 177 10.84 20.06 -7.44
CA ASP A 177 12.25 19.89 -7.79
C ASP A 177 13.01 19.35 -6.58
N ILE A 178 13.95 18.43 -6.83
CA ILE A 178 14.75 17.80 -5.76
C ILE A 178 15.55 18.82 -4.93
N SER A 179 15.92 19.96 -5.52
CA SER A 179 16.65 21.03 -4.82
C SER A 179 15.85 21.67 -3.69
N GLU A 180 14.52 21.59 -3.72
CA GLU A 180 13.64 22.05 -2.62
C GLU A 180 13.86 21.27 -1.33
N VAL A 181 14.50 20.10 -1.41
CA VAL A 181 14.78 19.22 -0.27
C VAL A 181 16.24 18.75 -0.22
N GLY A 182 17.14 19.51 -0.84
CA GLY A 182 18.59 19.30 -0.76
C GLY A 182 19.23 18.53 -1.91
N GLY A 183 18.46 18.07 -2.90
CA GLY A 183 18.96 17.33 -4.06
C GLY A 183 19.07 15.82 -3.84
N TYR A 184 19.76 15.14 -4.77
CA TYR A 184 20.06 13.72 -4.62
C TYR A 184 21.11 13.51 -3.52
N PRO A 185 20.99 12.45 -2.72
CA PRO A 185 22.01 12.12 -1.73
C PRO A 185 23.34 11.81 -2.43
N GLU A 186 24.44 12.30 -1.88
CA GLU A 186 25.78 11.84 -2.28
C GLU A 186 25.99 10.41 -1.75
N MET A 187 25.97 9.44 -2.67
CA MET A 187 26.21 8.04 -2.33
C MET A 187 27.69 7.81 -2.09
N THR A 188 28.07 7.75 -0.81
CA THR A 188 29.42 7.36 -0.37
C THR A 188 29.34 6.08 0.44
N PHE A 189 30.38 5.27 0.37
CA PHE A 189 30.51 4.07 1.19
C PHE A 189 31.85 4.06 1.90
N SER A 190 31.87 3.54 3.13
CA SER A 190 33.12 3.23 3.82
C SER A 190 33.60 1.85 3.37
N PRO A 191 34.83 1.69 2.86
CA PRO A 191 35.38 0.37 2.54
C PRO A 191 35.38 -0.61 3.73
N LYS A 192 35.31 -0.10 4.96
CA LYS A 192 35.22 -0.92 6.18
C LYS A 192 33.82 -1.49 6.44
N GLU A 193 32.79 -0.90 5.82
CA GLU A 193 31.39 -1.33 5.94
C GLU A 193 30.98 -2.29 4.82
N VAL A 194 31.78 -2.38 3.75
CA VAL A 194 31.57 -3.36 2.68
C VAL A 194 31.88 -4.74 3.22
N LEU A 195 30.85 -5.58 3.30
CA LEU A 195 31.01 -6.97 3.66
C LEU A 195 31.82 -7.68 2.58
N LYS A 196 32.70 -8.59 3.01
CA LYS A 196 33.52 -9.37 2.10
C LYS A 196 32.62 -10.36 1.35
N ASP A 197 32.71 -10.31 0.02
CA ASP A 197 32.06 -11.20 -0.95
C ASP A 197 33.19 -11.69 -1.89
N SER A 198 33.58 -12.95 -1.73
CA SER A 198 34.79 -13.50 -2.32
C SER A 198 34.63 -13.97 -3.76
N ASP A 199 33.43 -14.40 -4.15
CA ASP A 199 33.11 -14.87 -5.49
C ASP A 199 32.26 -13.88 -6.30
N LYS A 200 31.78 -12.82 -5.66
CA LYS A 200 31.15 -11.63 -6.26
C LYS A 200 29.76 -11.90 -6.82
N ASP A 201 28.99 -12.73 -6.13
CA ASP A 201 27.60 -12.99 -6.50
C ASP A 201 26.57 -12.09 -5.83
N GLY A 202 27.03 -11.19 -4.94
CA GLY A 202 26.20 -10.24 -4.22
C GLY A 202 25.82 -10.68 -2.81
N MET A 203 26.26 -11.85 -2.36
CA MET A 203 26.06 -12.35 -1.00
C MET A 203 27.36 -12.23 -0.19
N PRO A 204 27.30 -11.80 1.08
CA PRO A 204 28.49 -11.77 1.94
C PRO A 204 28.97 -13.15 2.38
N ASP A 205 30.29 -13.38 2.39
CA ASP A 205 30.96 -14.61 2.86
C ASP A 205 30.41 -15.10 4.22
N LYS A 206 30.11 -14.15 5.11
CA LYS A 206 29.62 -14.42 6.46
C LYS A 206 28.19 -14.98 6.43
N TRP A 207 27.32 -14.38 5.62
CA TRP A 207 25.92 -14.78 5.48
C TRP A 207 25.84 -16.15 4.80
N GLU A 208 26.61 -16.34 3.73
CA GLU A 208 26.68 -17.64 3.04
C GLU A 208 27.10 -18.76 3.99
N LYS A 209 28.14 -18.52 4.80
CA LYS A 209 28.60 -19.48 5.80
C LYS A 209 27.56 -19.77 6.88
N GLU A 210 26.74 -18.79 7.25
CA GLU A 210 25.65 -18.94 8.22
C GLU A 210 24.58 -19.92 7.70
N PHE A 211 24.29 -19.87 6.40
CA PHE A 211 23.31 -20.74 5.73
C PHE A 211 23.93 -21.96 5.03
N GLY A 212 25.23 -22.22 5.22
CA GLY A 212 25.91 -23.39 4.65
C GLY A 212 26.14 -23.33 3.14
N LEU A 213 26.06 -22.14 2.55
CA LEU A 213 26.41 -21.84 1.15
C LEU A 213 27.93 -21.72 0.99
N ASN A 214 28.40 -21.62 -0.25
CA ASN A 214 29.82 -21.63 -0.59
C ASN A 214 30.29 -20.29 -1.15
N ALA A 215 30.90 -19.49 -0.27
CA ALA A 215 31.55 -18.20 -0.52
C ALA A 215 32.75 -18.21 -1.49
N LYS A 216 32.85 -19.19 -2.37
CA LYS A 216 33.85 -19.31 -3.44
C LYS A 216 33.21 -19.82 -4.74
N ASP A 217 31.89 -19.95 -4.80
CA ASP A 217 31.14 -20.48 -5.92
C ASP A 217 29.95 -19.58 -6.25
N ALA A 218 30.20 -18.52 -7.02
CA ALA A 218 29.18 -17.58 -7.50
C ALA A 218 28.00 -18.20 -8.28
N ALA A 219 28.03 -19.51 -8.57
CA ALA A 219 26.90 -20.20 -9.15
C ALA A 219 25.77 -20.47 -8.13
N ASP A 220 26.07 -20.48 -6.82
CA ASP A 220 25.06 -20.74 -5.79
C ASP A 220 24.19 -19.51 -5.48
N GLY A 221 24.66 -18.27 -5.67
CA GLY A 221 23.81 -17.08 -5.54
C GLY A 221 22.55 -17.09 -6.40
N LYS A 222 22.60 -17.70 -7.59
CA LYS A 222 21.42 -17.89 -8.47
C LYS A 222 20.71 -19.23 -8.29
N ALA A 223 21.18 -20.07 -7.38
CA ALA A 223 20.53 -21.33 -7.06
C ALA A 223 19.37 -21.09 -6.10
N ASP A 224 18.32 -21.88 -6.27
CA ASP A 224 17.18 -21.97 -5.37
C ASP A 224 17.39 -23.25 -4.55
N THR A 225 18.07 -23.11 -3.40
CA THR A 225 18.60 -24.23 -2.62
C THR A 225 17.48 -25.03 -1.95
N ASP A 226 16.45 -24.35 -1.46
CA ASP A 226 15.31 -24.96 -0.77
C ASP A 226 14.09 -25.21 -1.67
N LYS A 227 14.11 -24.70 -2.90
CA LYS A 227 13.12 -24.92 -3.98
C LYS A 227 11.80 -24.21 -3.74
N ASP A 228 11.82 -23.08 -3.03
CA ASP A 228 10.63 -22.31 -2.71
C ASP A 228 10.25 -21.29 -3.79
N GLY A 229 11.17 -21.03 -4.73
CA GLY A 229 11.01 -20.14 -5.88
C GLY A 229 11.87 -18.89 -5.85
N TYR A 230 12.63 -18.64 -4.77
CA TYR A 230 13.61 -17.57 -4.68
C TYR A 230 15.04 -18.09 -4.77
N THR A 231 15.91 -17.32 -5.41
CA THR A 231 17.35 -17.60 -5.42
C THR A 231 17.99 -17.22 -4.09
N ASN A 232 19.12 -17.82 -3.73
CA ASN A 232 19.86 -17.47 -2.52
C ASN A 232 20.17 -15.95 -2.44
N LEU A 233 20.46 -15.30 -3.57
CA LEU A 233 20.67 -13.84 -3.61
C LEU A 233 19.37 -13.07 -3.29
N GLU A 234 18.24 -13.49 -3.83
CA GLU A 234 16.95 -12.87 -3.51
C GLU A 234 16.59 -13.09 -2.03
N GLU A 235 16.89 -14.26 -1.49
CA GLU A 235 16.72 -14.58 -0.07
C GLU A 235 17.59 -13.65 0.80
N TYR A 236 18.85 -13.43 0.45
CA TYR A 236 19.72 -12.47 1.14
C TYR A 236 19.15 -11.04 1.10
N LEU A 237 18.71 -10.58 -0.08
CA LEU A 237 18.16 -9.23 -0.26
C LEU A 237 16.83 -9.04 0.48
N ASN A 238 16.02 -10.10 0.60
CA ASN A 238 14.76 -10.08 1.34
C ASN A 238 14.91 -10.50 2.81
N GLY A 239 16.15 -10.82 3.24
CA GLY A 239 16.43 -11.31 4.58
C GLY A 239 15.70 -12.61 4.94
N THR A 240 15.25 -13.40 3.97
CA THR A 240 14.58 -14.69 4.17
C THR A 240 15.63 -15.82 4.31
N ASN A 241 15.18 -17.06 4.51
CA ASN A 241 16.06 -18.19 4.82
C ASN A 241 16.25 -19.09 3.59
N PRO A 242 17.43 -19.09 2.93
CA PRO A 242 17.69 -19.86 1.71
C PRO A 242 17.76 -21.39 1.91
N THR A 243 17.53 -21.88 3.13
CA THR A 243 17.59 -23.30 3.47
C THR A 243 16.25 -23.86 3.94
N GLU A 244 15.19 -23.04 3.91
CA GLU A 244 13.90 -23.38 4.47
C GLU A 244 12.79 -23.14 3.47
N TYR A 245 12.31 -24.24 2.87
CA TYR A 245 11.23 -24.19 1.91
C TYR A 245 9.99 -23.48 2.45
N LYS A 246 9.54 -22.45 1.75
CA LYS A 246 8.31 -21.72 2.05
C LYS A 246 7.31 -21.77 0.90
N ASP A 247 6.14 -22.35 1.14
CA ASP A 247 5.08 -22.37 0.12
C ASP A 247 4.40 -20.99 0.01
N TYR A 248 4.87 -20.13 -0.89
CA TYR A 248 4.25 -18.82 -1.14
C TYR A 248 2.88 -18.88 -1.85
N ARG A 249 2.45 -20.07 -2.30
CA ARG A 249 1.05 -20.28 -2.72
C ARG A 249 0.11 -20.38 -1.53
N ASN A 250 0.62 -20.76 -0.35
CA ASN A 250 -0.08 -20.56 0.89
C ASN A 250 0.00 -19.09 1.29
N LEU A 251 -1.09 -18.36 1.09
CA LEU A 251 -1.16 -16.91 1.34
C LEU A 251 -0.81 -16.52 2.79
N GLY A 252 -0.94 -17.43 3.76
CA GLY A 252 -0.52 -17.18 5.15
C GLY A 252 0.99 -16.99 5.32
N ASN A 253 1.79 -17.42 4.34
CA ASN A 253 3.24 -17.28 4.31
C ASN A 253 3.70 -15.93 3.73
N ASN A 254 2.79 -15.19 3.09
CA ASN A 254 3.10 -13.92 2.41
C ASN A 254 3.08 -12.76 3.41
N VAL A 255 4.04 -12.80 4.34
CA VAL A 255 4.23 -11.80 5.40
C VAL A 255 5.49 -10.97 5.13
N ASP A 256 5.47 -9.71 5.55
CA ASP A 256 6.66 -8.85 5.52
C ASP A 256 7.61 -9.26 6.65
N GLU A 257 8.76 -9.84 6.29
CA GLU A 257 9.79 -10.25 7.26
C GLU A 257 10.90 -9.21 7.43
N ILE A 258 10.99 -8.21 6.56
CA ILE A 258 12.10 -7.26 6.55
C ILE A 258 11.78 -6.10 7.47
N SER A 259 10.59 -5.51 7.33
CA SER A 259 10.29 -4.24 7.97
C SER A 259 10.10 -4.36 9.49
N PHE A 260 10.08 -5.58 10.04
CA PHE A 260 9.91 -5.90 11.47
C PHE A 260 11.19 -6.45 12.14
N LYS A 261 12.32 -6.50 11.44
CA LYS A 261 13.64 -6.87 12.00
C LYS A 261 14.37 -5.66 12.57
#